data_AF-A0A7W1E7I1-F1
#
_entry.id   AF-A0A7W1E7I1-F1
#
_cell.length_a   1.000
_cell.length_b   1.000
_cell.length_c   1.000
_cell.angle_alpha   90.00
_cell.angle_beta   90.00
_cell.angle_gamma   90.00
#
_symmetry.space_group_name_H-M   'P 1'
#
loop_
_entity.id
_entity.type
_entity.pdbx_description
1 polymer ?
#
loop_
_entity_poly.entity_id
_entity_poly.type
_entity_poly.pdbx_seq_one_letter_code
_entity_poly.pdbx_strand_id
1 'polypeptide(L)'
;MLPIETSPHDPNVVYAGSQYLHRTRDEGVTWERISPDLTWNPPERQQRVSGEPITIDVTGEEYYSTLYAIRESPVQRGVIWTGANDGPFSVTRDHGKTWKTVTPRAQPQGCRVQNIEPSPHRAASAYYAVLCYLLGDFRPYIWRTDDFGATWTLLTPGNNGIPADEPTRVVREDPARAGLLYAGTEFGLFVSFDNGTRWQSLQLNLPVTPITDMKIHRNDMVLSTQGRGFWILDDITPLQQLGLGTIPSKHLLRPRTAYRMRYIANFGGIESIRQSSVDPQYLPPGAVINYWLADSKALVRLEVLDATGAVIRMMSSEDDTTVREPQTMSSPRPFVPSAGATRLSKVSGLNRYVWDLSLAGPWDTNVRRNGRNGPMILPGTYTVRFTTGGITETQPLKVEADPRIARDGITTEIMREQLAHNISVRDLVTDVNLTVARLGELKKKFANNPTTMAALAAVEAKLVTPLIRYSKPGLQAHIQYLYGAAMDADQKVGRDAIERHGVLRKELDAIINELKQIDSI
;
A
#
# COMPACT_ATOMS: atom_id res chain seq x y z
N MET A 1 22.10 26.06 6.38
CA MET A 1 20.83 25.46 6.84
C MET A 1 21.09 24.75 8.16
N LEU A 2 20.27 25.01 9.18
CA LEU A 2 20.40 24.44 10.53
C LEU A 2 19.58 23.14 10.61
N PRO A 3 20.16 21.99 10.99
CA PRO A 3 19.38 20.75 11.14
C PRO A 3 18.47 20.84 12.36
N ILE A 4 17.25 20.32 12.19
CA ILE A 4 16.24 20.23 13.24
C ILE A 4 15.75 18.78 13.31
N GLU A 5 15.55 18.28 14.53
CA GLU A 5 15.02 16.94 14.78
C GLU A 5 13.99 16.99 15.92
N THR A 6 12.82 16.38 15.73
CA THR A 6 11.85 16.17 16.81
C THR A 6 12.11 14.82 17.46
N SER A 7 12.11 14.75 18.79
CA SER A 7 12.32 13.48 19.50
C SER A 7 11.26 12.45 19.12
N PRO A 8 11.66 11.19 18.78
CA PRO A 8 10.70 10.11 18.54
C PRO A 8 9.97 9.67 19.82
N HIS A 9 10.42 10.13 21.00
CA HIS A 9 9.85 9.75 22.29
C HIS A 9 8.99 10.83 22.94
N ASP A 10 9.07 12.08 22.47
CA ASP A 10 8.32 13.21 23.01
C ASP A 10 8.22 14.34 21.97
N PRO A 11 7.04 14.58 21.37
CA PRO A 11 6.89 15.57 20.32
C PRO A 11 7.15 17.02 20.79
N ASN A 12 7.15 17.29 22.10
CA ASN A 12 7.48 18.60 22.65
C ASN A 12 8.98 18.85 22.72
N VAL A 13 9.81 17.81 22.54
CA VAL A 13 11.27 17.90 22.55
C VAL A 13 11.78 18.07 21.14
N VAL A 14 12.38 19.22 20.84
CA VAL A 14 12.98 19.52 19.54
C VAL A 14 14.45 19.87 19.73
N TYR A 15 15.29 19.34 18.85
CA TYR A 15 16.73 19.59 18.79
C TYR A 15 17.06 20.48 17.59
N ALA A 16 18.05 21.37 17.76
CA ALA A 16 18.52 22.28 16.73
C ALA A 16 20.07 22.34 16.73
N GLY A 17 20.69 22.27 15.54
CA GLY A 17 22.15 22.21 15.41
C GLY A 17 22.80 23.49 14.91
N SER A 18 23.75 24.03 15.68
CA SER A 18 24.82 24.93 15.18
C SER A 18 26.13 24.14 15.15
N GLN A 19 27.27 24.69 15.56
CA GLN A 19 28.39 23.86 16.05
C GLN A 19 28.07 23.11 17.36
N TYR A 20 27.01 23.53 18.06
CA TYR A 20 26.48 22.90 19.28
C TYR A 20 25.10 22.29 19.01
N LEU A 21 24.70 21.32 19.84
CA LEU A 21 23.34 20.84 19.92
C LEU A 21 22.55 21.65 20.95
N HIS A 22 21.40 22.16 20.52
CA HIS A 22 20.43 22.85 21.36
C HIS A 22 19.16 22.01 21.49
N ARG A 23 18.43 22.20 22.59
CA ARG A 23 17.15 21.54 22.86
C ARG A 23 16.12 22.54 23.36
N THR A 24 14.88 22.39 22.93
CA THR A 24 13.69 23.03 23.51
C THR A 24 12.73 21.95 24.01
N ARG A 25 11.86 22.30 24.95
CA ARG A 25 10.79 21.46 25.51
C ARG A 25 9.43 22.17 25.55
N ASP A 26 9.38 23.37 24.98
CA ASP A 26 8.29 24.34 25.08
C ASP A 26 8.03 24.98 23.72
N GLU A 27 8.03 24.16 22.67
CA GLU A 27 7.71 24.57 21.29
C GLU A 27 8.63 25.68 20.74
N GLY A 28 9.87 25.75 21.24
CA GLY A 28 10.89 26.69 20.77
C GLY A 28 10.91 28.03 21.51
N VAL A 29 10.15 28.18 22.61
CA VAL A 29 10.16 29.40 23.44
C VAL A 29 11.50 29.55 24.16
N THR A 30 12.04 28.47 24.75
CA THR A 30 13.36 28.46 25.38
C THR A 30 14.27 27.38 24.80
N TRP A 31 15.57 27.70 24.73
CA TRP A 31 16.60 26.81 24.19
C TRP A 31 17.76 26.65 25.17
N GLU A 32 18.11 25.40 25.45
CA GLU A 32 19.29 25.02 26.23
C GLU A 32 20.37 24.44 25.31
N ARG A 33 21.62 24.86 25.48
CA ARG A 33 22.77 24.22 24.85
C ARG A 33 23.12 22.94 25.63
N ILE A 34 23.08 21.80 24.96
CA ILE A 34 23.29 20.47 25.56
C ILE A 34 24.51 19.75 24.99
N SER A 35 25.48 20.47 24.41
CA SER A 35 26.74 19.88 23.96
C SER A 35 27.91 20.88 24.01
N PRO A 36 29.16 20.39 24.01
CA PRO A 36 30.32 21.17 23.57
C PRO A 36 30.28 21.40 22.05
N ASP A 37 31.30 22.04 21.49
CA ASP A 37 31.46 22.09 20.02
C ASP A 37 31.65 20.66 19.51
N LEU A 38 30.78 20.24 18.59
CA LEU A 38 30.74 18.88 18.03
C LEU A 38 31.28 18.82 16.58
N THR A 39 31.93 19.88 16.12
CA THR A 39 32.50 20.03 14.78
C THR A 39 34.03 19.92 14.83
N TRP A 40 34.70 19.94 13.66
CA TRP A 40 36.16 19.86 13.61
C TRP A 40 36.77 21.23 13.92
N ASN A 41 36.22 22.28 13.32
CA ASN A 41 36.50 23.69 13.60
C ASN A 41 37.97 24.05 13.93
N PRO A 42 38.96 23.61 13.12
CA PRO A 42 40.36 23.91 13.42
C PRO A 42 40.66 25.40 13.19
N PRO A 43 41.56 26.03 13.98
CA PRO A 43 41.84 27.46 13.88
C PRO A 43 42.20 27.94 12.47
N GLU A 44 42.86 27.10 11.68
CA GLU A 44 43.30 27.44 10.32
C GLU A 44 42.15 27.43 9.30
N ARG A 45 41.00 26.81 9.65
CA ARG A 45 39.79 26.77 8.83
C ARG A 45 38.64 27.58 9.41
N GLN A 46 38.86 28.27 10.53
CA GLN A 46 37.89 29.23 11.06
C GLN A 46 37.73 30.35 10.03
N GLN A 47 36.56 30.38 9.41
CA GLN A 47 36.25 31.37 8.40
C GLN A 47 36.14 32.74 9.07
N ARG A 48 36.80 33.72 8.46
CA ARG A 48 36.46 35.13 8.61
C ARG A 48 35.24 35.43 7.74
N VAL A 49 34.78 36.68 7.71
CA VAL A 49 33.71 37.07 6.79
C VAL A 49 34.12 36.64 5.37
N SER A 50 33.25 35.87 4.69
CA SER A 50 33.52 35.31 3.36
C SER A 50 33.96 36.43 2.42
N GLY A 51 34.99 36.21 1.59
CA GLY A 51 35.45 37.17 0.59
C GLY A 51 36.41 38.30 1.02
N GLU A 52 37.09 38.20 2.17
CA GLU A 52 38.22 39.11 2.47
C GLU A 52 39.42 38.97 1.50
N PRO A 53 40.12 40.08 1.16
CA PRO A 53 39.81 41.48 1.49
C PRO A 53 39.00 42.20 0.39
N ILE A 54 38.61 41.52 -0.71
CA ILE A 54 38.17 42.19 -1.95
C ILE A 54 36.64 42.16 -2.16
N THR A 55 35.94 41.16 -1.66
CA THR A 55 34.48 41.01 -1.85
C THR A 55 33.86 40.42 -0.61
N ILE A 56 33.99 41.15 0.51
CA ILE A 56 33.44 40.74 1.79
C ILE A 56 31.92 40.54 1.64
N ASP A 57 31.47 39.30 1.79
CA ASP A 57 30.07 38.92 1.81
C ASP A 57 29.40 39.57 3.02
N VAL A 58 28.45 40.46 2.73
CA VAL A 58 27.70 41.21 3.74
C VAL A 58 26.73 40.31 4.53
N THR A 59 26.39 39.14 3.99
CA THR A 59 25.38 38.24 4.57
C THR A 59 25.96 37.30 5.62
N GLY A 60 27.22 36.88 5.45
CA GLY A 60 27.84 35.88 6.32
C GLY A 60 27.08 34.55 6.28
N GLU A 61 26.43 34.21 5.18
CA GLU A 61 25.56 33.01 5.10
C GLU A 61 26.37 31.70 5.00
N GLU A 62 27.67 31.79 4.71
CA GLU A 62 28.50 30.67 4.27
C GLU A 62 29.48 30.19 5.35
N TYR A 63 28.99 29.84 6.55
CA TYR A 63 29.81 29.28 7.64
C TYR A 63 30.04 27.76 7.52
N TYR A 64 31.30 27.35 7.62
CA TYR A 64 31.78 25.97 7.74
C TYR A 64 31.94 25.57 9.21
N SER A 65 31.97 24.26 9.50
CA SER A 65 31.97 23.70 10.87
C SER A 65 30.65 23.91 11.60
N THR A 66 29.58 23.31 11.06
CA THR A 66 28.25 23.25 11.68
C THR A 66 27.73 21.81 11.66
N LEU A 67 26.90 21.47 12.65
CA LEU A 67 26.13 20.23 12.62
C LEU A 67 25.23 20.24 11.39
N TYR A 68 25.17 19.10 10.72
CA TYR A 68 24.42 18.90 9.48
C TYR A 68 23.31 17.84 9.64
N ALA A 69 23.48 16.89 10.55
CA ALA A 69 22.50 15.86 10.83
C ALA A 69 22.39 15.58 12.34
N ILE A 70 21.15 15.41 12.81
CA ILE A 70 20.81 15.09 14.19
C ILE A 70 19.77 13.96 14.16
N ARG A 71 19.97 12.92 14.97
CA ARG A 71 18.98 11.85 15.18
C ARG A 71 19.01 11.33 16.61
N GLU A 72 17.86 11.26 17.26
CA GLU A 72 17.69 10.51 18.51
C GLU A 72 17.31 9.05 18.20
N SER A 73 17.85 8.11 18.95
CA SER A 73 17.52 6.68 18.79
C SER A 73 16.02 6.47 19.04
N PRO A 74 15.27 5.84 18.13
CA PRO A 74 13.84 5.56 18.35
C PRO A 74 13.60 4.45 19.38
N VAL A 75 14.62 3.67 19.75
CA VAL A 75 14.51 2.56 20.70
C VAL A 75 15.11 2.85 22.08
N GLN A 76 15.89 3.93 22.23
CA GLN A 76 16.43 4.33 23.53
C GLN A 76 16.49 5.86 23.67
N ARG A 77 15.63 6.40 24.52
CA ARG A 77 15.59 7.83 24.85
C ARG A 77 16.94 8.30 25.38
N GLY A 78 17.39 9.49 24.97
CA GLY A 78 18.63 10.10 25.43
C GLY A 78 19.90 9.62 24.72
N VAL A 79 19.79 8.67 23.79
CA VAL A 79 20.87 8.35 22.84
C VAL A 79 20.71 9.23 21.61
N ILE A 80 21.60 10.20 21.42
CA ILE A 80 21.52 11.18 20.34
C ILE A 80 22.82 11.16 19.55
N TRP A 81 22.68 11.10 18.23
CA TRP A 81 23.76 11.09 17.27
C TRP A 81 23.77 12.41 16.50
N THR A 82 24.97 12.95 16.28
CA THR A 82 25.19 14.19 15.54
C THR A 82 26.30 14.02 14.54
N GLY A 83 26.16 14.63 13.37
CA GLY A 83 27.15 14.63 12.32
C GLY A 83 27.37 16.04 11.81
N ALA A 84 28.62 16.43 11.64
CA ALA A 84 29.02 17.76 11.20
C ALA A 84 29.31 17.82 9.69
N ASN A 85 29.20 19.02 9.12
CA ASN A 85 29.49 19.26 7.70
C ASN A 85 30.98 19.19 7.35
N ASP A 86 31.85 19.09 8.35
CA ASP A 86 33.30 19.03 8.27
C ASP A 86 33.91 17.72 8.80
N GLY A 87 33.08 16.71 9.12
CA GLY A 87 33.54 15.34 9.33
C GLY A 87 33.14 14.67 10.64
N PRO A 88 33.22 15.34 11.80
CA PRO A 88 32.98 14.69 13.08
C PRO A 88 31.60 14.05 13.20
N PHE A 89 31.60 12.85 13.77
CA PHE A 89 30.42 12.08 14.12
C PHE A 89 30.49 11.78 15.62
N SER A 90 29.46 12.18 16.36
CA SER A 90 29.47 12.16 17.82
C SER A 90 28.19 11.58 18.39
N VAL A 91 28.29 11.02 19.60
CA VAL A 91 27.17 10.41 20.32
C VAL A 91 27.14 10.84 21.79
N THR A 92 25.94 11.06 22.29
CA THR A 92 25.62 11.10 23.73
C THR A 92 24.70 9.93 24.06
N ARG A 93 24.76 9.46 25.30
CA ARG A 93 23.91 8.37 25.82
C ARG A 93 23.17 8.77 27.09
N ASP A 94 23.24 10.03 27.47
CA ASP A 94 22.77 10.57 28.75
C ASP A 94 22.07 11.92 28.59
N HIS A 95 21.33 12.09 27.48
CA HIS A 95 20.54 13.29 27.15
C HIS A 95 21.37 14.56 26.92
N GLY A 96 22.62 14.40 26.45
CA GLY A 96 23.54 15.49 26.14
C GLY A 96 24.41 15.93 27.33
N LYS A 97 24.45 15.19 28.44
CA LYS A 97 25.33 15.55 29.56
C LYS A 97 26.79 15.26 29.23
N THR A 98 27.06 14.14 28.56
CA THR A 98 28.39 13.76 28.08
C THR A 98 28.34 13.38 26.60
N TRP A 99 29.44 13.70 25.89
CA TRP A 99 29.57 13.50 24.45
C TRP A 99 30.89 12.80 24.14
N LYS A 100 30.85 11.90 23.15
CA LYS A 100 32.03 11.23 22.59
C LYS A 100 32.04 11.38 21.08
N THR A 101 33.13 11.92 20.55
CA THR A 101 33.41 11.85 19.11
C THR A 101 33.87 10.44 18.75
N VAL A 102 33.17 9.82 17.81
CA VAL A 102 33.30 8.41 17.46
C VAL A 102 33.49 8.22 15.96
N THR A 103 33.97 9.24 15.24
CA THR A 103 34.30 9.14 13.80
C THR A 103 35.27 7.98 13.52
N PRO A 104 34.98 7.09 12.55
CA PRO A 104 35.91 6.06 12.11
C PRO A 104 37.22 6.68 11.60
N ARG A 105 38.35 6.11 12.00
CA ARG A 105 39.68 6.59 11.59
C ARG A 105 39.90 6.57 10.07
N ALA A 106 39.23 5.66 9.37
CA ALA A 106 39.34 5.49 7.92
C ALA A 106 38.43 6.44 7.12
N GLN A 107 37.58 7.23 7.79
CA GLN A 107 36.78 8.26 7.11
C GLN A 107 37.70 9.39 6.61
N PRO A 108 37.58 9.85 5.35
CA PRO A 108 38.33 11.00 4.89
C PRO A 108 37.95 12.27 5.66
N GLN A 109 38.95 13.11 5.95
CA GLN A 109 38.75 14.35 6.72
C GLN A 109 38.03 15.42 5.89
N GLY A 110 37.21 16.24 6.56
CA GLY A 110 36.49 17.35 5.93
C GLY A 110 35.22 16.95 5.18
N CYS A 111 34.95 15.65 5.00
CA CYS A 111 33.74 15.20 4.34
C CYS A 111 32.50 15.43 5.20
N ARG A 112 31.38 15.74 4.57
CA ARG A 112 30.13 16.03 5.28
C ARG A 112 29.47 14.73 5.75
N VAL A 113 29.08 14.66 7.02
CA VAL A 113 28.09 13.67 7.46
C VAL A 113 26.74 14.08 6.91
N GLN A 114 26.31 13.43 5.83
CA GLN A 114 25.13 13.83 5.06
C GLN A 114 23.83 13.33 5.70
N ASN A 115 23.88 12.14 6.31
CA ASN A 115 22.71 11.45 6.81
C ASN A 115 23.08 10.52 7.95
N ILE A 116 22.18 10.38 8.93
CA ILE A 116 22.31 9.47 10.08
C ILE A 116 21.03 8.64 10.17
N GLU A 117 21.18 7.37 10.52
CA GLU A 117 20.11 6.41 10.81
C GLU A 117 20.48 5.60 12.06
N PRO A 118 20.02 6.00 13.25
CA PRO A 118 20.02 5.10 14.40
C PRO A 118 19.12 3.91 14.09
N SER A 119 19.55 2.70 14.45
CA SER A 119 18.75 1.51 14.17
C SER A 119 17.39 1.56 14.87
N PRO A 120 16.28 1.30 14.16
CA PRO A 120 14.96 1.12 14.78
C PRO A 120 14.83 -0.19 15.56
N HIS A 121 15.87 -1.02 15.60
CA HIS A 121 15.87 -2.34 16.25
C HIS A 121 16.86 -2.45 17.41
N ARG A 122 17.95 -1.67 17.36
CA ARG A 122 19.10 -1.84 18.27
C ARG A 122 19.62 -0.49 18.75
N ALA A 123 19.57 -0.24 20.06
CA ALA A 123 19.98 1.05 20.62
C ALA A 123 21.46 1.40 20.40
N ALA A 124 22.33 0.38 20.32
CA ALA A 124 23.77 0.55 20.13
C ALA A 124 24.17 0.73 18.65
N SER A 125 23.26 0.45 17.72
CA SER A 125 23.57 0.46 16.28
C SER A 125 23.19 1.77 15.61
N ALA A 126 24.05 2.23 14.71
CA ALA A 126 23.76 3.35 13.82
C ALA A 126 24.45 3.14 12.46
N TYR A 127 23.79 3.63 11.42
CA TYR A 127 24.32 3.77 10.08
C TYR A 127 24.41 5.25 9.75
N TYR A 128 25.40 5.64 8.94
CA TYR A 128 25.44 7.02 8.46
C TYR A 128 26.15 7.10 7.11
N ALA A 129 25.72 8.05 6.29
CA ALA A 129 26.29 8.32 4.97
C ALA A 129 27.20 9.56 5.03
N VAL A 130 28.36 9.47 4.38
CA VAL A 130 29.35 10.54 4.26
C VAL A 130 29.46 10.96 2.81
N LEU A 131 29.45 12.28 2.59
CA LEU A 131 29.48 12.88 1.26
C LEU A 131 30.74 13.72 1.10
N CYS A 132 31.59 13.33 0.16
CA CYS A 132 32.91 13.94 -0.08
C CYS A 132 33.05 14.62 -1.45
N TYR A 133 32.00 14.66 -2.29
CA TYR A 133 32.14 15.07 -3.70
C TYR A 133 32.63 16.52 -3.87
N LEU A 134 32.29 17.42 -2.92
CA LEU A 134 32.79 18.80 -2.90
C LEU A 134 34.32 18.90 -2.69
N LEU A 135 34.95 17.83 -2.24
CA LEU A 135 36.40 17.68 -2.09
C LEU A 135 37.03 16.88 -3.24
N GLY A 136 36.26 16.57 -4.30
CA GLY A 136 36.71 15.79 -5.45
C GLY A 136 36.74 14.27 -5.22
N ASP A 137 36.24 13.77 -4.09
CA ASP A 137 36.13 12.32 -3.83
C ASP A 137 34.69 11.84 -4.08
N PHE A 138 34.52 11.06 -5.14
CA PHE A 138 33.23 10.53 -5.59
C PHE A 138 32.87 9.15 -5.01
N ARG A 139 33.67 8.63 -4.06
CA ARG A 139 33.41 7.30 -3.49
C ARG A 139 32.15 7.27 -2.62
N PRO A 140 31.40 6.15 -2.62
CA PRO A 140 30.33 5.91 -1.66
C PRO A 140 30.89 5.64 -0.26
N TYR A 141 30.28 6.23 0.76
CA TYR A 141 30.63 5.99 2.15
C TYR A 141 29.37 5.81 2.99
N ILE A 142 29.05 4.56 3.30
CA ILE A 142 28.09 4.20 4.34
C ILE A 142 28.83 3.42 5.41
N TRP A 143 28.77 3.90 6.65
CA TRP A 143 29.40 3.26 7.80
C TRP A 143 28.34 2.69 8.73
N ARG A 144 28.65 1.56 9.38
CA ARG A 144 27.84 0.95 10.44
C ARG A 144 28.66 0.78 11.71
N THR A 145 28.04 1.08 12.84
CA THR A 145 28.47 0.66 14.18
C THR A 145 27.37 -0.14 14.85
N ASP A 146 27.73 -1.03 15.75
CA ASP A 146 26.82 -1.83 16.58
C ASP A 146 27.13 -1.68 18.09
N ASP A 147 28.02 -0.75 18.46
CA ASP A 147 28.57 -0.60 19.81
C ASP A 147 28.76 0.86 20.25
N PHE A 148 27.82 1.73 19.86
CA PHE A 148 27.86 3.17 20.12
C PHE A 148 29.10 3.87 19.52
N GLY A 149 29.62 3.38 18.38
CA GLY A 149 30.73 3.98 17.64
C GLY A 149 32.12 3.58 18.16
N ALA A 150 32.24 2.52 18.97
CA ALA A 150 33.54 2.00 19.37
C ALA A 150 34.24 1.26 18.21
N THR A 151 33.48 0.57 17.37
CA THR A 151 33.94 -0.08 16.14
C THR A 151 33.06 0.25 14.94
N TRP A 152 33.65 0.15 13.74
CA TRP A 152 33.03 0.57 12.49
C TRP A 152 33.29 -0.41 11.35
N THR A 153 32.26 -0.61 10.53
CA THR A 153 32.33 -1.36 9.27
C THR A 153 31.95 -0.44 8.11
N LEU A 154 32.76 -0.41 7.06
CA LEU A 154 32.40 0.25 5.79
C LEU A 154 31.50 -0.68 4.98
N LEU A 155 30.29 -0.24 4.66
CA LEU A 155 29.28 -1.01 3.91
C LEU A 155 29.36 -0.80 2.39
N THR A 156 30.23 0.11 1.94
CA THR A 156 30.39 0.49 0.53
C THR A 156 31.86 0.50 0.11
N PRO A 157 32.55 -0.64 0.09
CA PRO A 157 33.92 -0.74 -0.41
C PRO A 157 34.09 -0.44 -1.92
N GLY A 158 32.99 -0.18 -2.66
CA GLY A 158 33.00 0.13 -4.09
C GLY A 158 32.96 -1.09 -5.01
N ASN A 159 32.81 -2.29 -4.47
CA ASN A 159 32.78 -3.56 -5.22
C ASN A 159 31.69 -4.54 -4.78
N ASN A 160 30.74 -4.11 -3.94
CA ASN A 160 29.69 -4.96 -3.38
C ASN A 160 28.27 -4.62 -3.88
N GLY A 161 28.16 -3.92 -5.00
CA GLY A 161 26.90 -3.63 -5.70
C GLY A 161 26.66 -2.16 -5.96
N ILE A 162 27.03 -1.27 -5.03
CA ILE A 162 27.10 0.18 -5.28
C ILE A 162 28.47 0.47 -5.95
N PRO A 163 28.49 1.10 -7.14
CA PRO A 163 29.73 1.41 -7.83
C PRO A 163 30.63 2.39 -7.05
N ALA A 164 31.94 2.31 -7.29
CA ALA A 164 32.95 3.08 -6.57
C ALA A 164 32.92 4.60 -6.84
N ASP A 165 32.17 5.05 -7.83
CA ASP A 165 32.03 6.44 -8.27
C ASP A 165 30.60 6.98 -8.06
N GLU A 166 29.80 6.32 -7.22
CA GLU A 166 28.46 6.79 -6.84
C GLU A 166 28.43 7.30 -5.39
N PRO A 167 28.55 8.61 -5.12
CA PRO A 167 28.49 9.12 -3.76
C PRO A 167 27.14 8.82 -3.10
N THR A 168 27.18 8.34 -1.86
CA THR A 168 25.97 8.00 -1.08
C THR A 168 25.49 9.19 -0.28
N ARG A 169 24.19 9.48 -0.36
CA ARG A 169 23.55 10.60 0.36
C ARG A 169 22.76 10.15 1.57
N VAL A 170 22.05 9.02 1.49
CA VAL A 170 21.14 8.55 2.54
C VAL A 170 21.24 7.04 2.71
N VAL A 171 21.16 6.58 3.96
CA VAL A 171 20.95 5.19 4.32
C VAL A 171 19.78 5.09 5.30
N ARG A 172 18.90 4.11 5.12
CA ARG A 172 17.81 3.80 6.07
C ARG A 172 17.79 2.30 6.37
N GLU A 173 17.55 1.93 7.63
CA GLU A 173 17.24 0.55 8.00
C GLU A 173 15.71 0.40 8.05
N ASP A 174 15.21 -0.68 7.46
CA ASP A 174 13.78 -0.95 7.42
C ASP A 174 13.22 -1.14 8.85
N PRO A 175 12.15 -0.43 9.24
CA PRO A 175 11.61 -0.52 10.60
C PRO A 175 10.91 -1.85 10.91
N ALA A 176 10.55 -2.65 9.90
CA ALA A 176 9.93 -3.96 10.07
C ALA A 176 10.93 -5.12 10.00
N ARG A 177 12.12 -4.91 9.39
CA ARG A 177 13.14 -5.95 9.24
C ARG A 177 14.56 -5.43 9.49
N ALA A 178 15.13 -5.84 10.61
CA ALA A 178 16.53 -5.58 10.94
C ALA A 178 17.48 -6.08 9.83
N GLY A 179 18.46 -5.25 9.46
CA GLY A 179 19.44 -5.56 8.41
C GLY A 179 18.93 -5.48 6.97
N LEU A 180 17.65 -5.15 6.75
CA LEU A 180 17.20 -4.70 5.43
C LEU A 180 17.50 -3.21 5.32
N LEU A 181 18.42 -2.84 4.43
CA LEU A 181 18.89 -1.47 4.27
C LEU A 181 18.53 -0.94 2.89
N TYR A 182 18.34 0.37 2.83
CA TYR A 182 18.12 1.11 1.60
C TYR A 182 19.14 2.25 1.52
N ALA A 183 19.73 2.45 0.35
CA ALA A 183 20.73 3.49 0.11
C ALA A 183 20.35 4.34 -1.10
N GLY A 184 20.35 5.66 -0.91
CA GLY A 184 20.21 6.64 -1.98
C GLY A 184 21.56 7.25 -2.33
N THR A 185 21.89 7.31 -3.62
CA THR A 185 23.13 7.89 -4.15
C THR A 185 22.85 9.18 -4.93
N GLU A 186 23.89 9.79 -5.50
CA GLU A 186 23.75 10.86 -6.50
C GLU A 186 22.99 10.41 -7.77
N PHE A 187 22.88 9.11 -8.01
CA PHE A 187 22.42 8.57 -9.29
C PHE A 187 21.27 7.57 -9.18
N GLY A 188 21.01 7.01 -8.01
CA GLY A 188 19.95 6.01 -7.89
C GLY A 188 19.69 5.48 -6.49
N LEU A 189 18.87 4.43 -6.46
CA LEU A 189 18.44 3.74 -5.25
C LEU A 189 18.93 2.29 -5.22
N PHE A 190 19.38 1.85 -4.06
CA PHE A 190 19.86 0.49 -3.82
C PHE A 190 19.21 -0.12 -2.57
N VAL A 191 19.17 -1.45 -2.53
CA VAL A 191 18.69 -2.25 -1.40
C VAL A 191 19.72 -3.31 -1.02
N SER A 192 19.87 -3.56 0.27
CA SER A 192 20.65 -4.67 0.82
C SER A 192 19.76 -5.47 1.77
N PHE A 193 19.75 -6.80 1.62
CA PHE A 193 18.98 -7.70 2.49
C PHE A 193 19.86 -8.42 3.53
N ASP A 194 21.15 -8.09 3.58
CA ASP A 194 22.20 -8.73 4.38
C ASP A 194 23.05 -7.69 5.15
N ASN A 195 22.37 -6.66 5.65
CA ASN A 195 22.92 -5.64 6.52
C ASN A 195 24.10 -4.85 5.92
N GLY A 196 24.03 -4.59 4.61
CA GLY A 196 24.99 -3.79 3.85
C GLY A 196 26.17 -4.59 3.29
N THR A 197 26.16 -5.91 3.40
CA THR A 197 27.23 -6.76 2.85
C THR A 197 27.19 -6.77 1.33
N ARG A 198 25.99 -6.89 0.75
CA ARG A 198 25.72 -6.80 -0.69
C ARG A 198 24.56 -5.86 -0.98
N TRP A 199 24.74 -5.03 -2.01
CA TRP A 199 23.74 -4.12 -2.53
C TRP A 199 23.24 -4.56 -3.90
N GLN A 200 21.99 -4.23 -4.19
CA GLN A 200 21.34 -4.44 -5.48
C GLN A 200 20.62 -3.17 -5.88
N SER A 201 20.59 -2.86 -7.17
CA SER A 201 19.82 -1.72 -7.66
C SER A 201 18.33 -1.92 -7.39
N LEU A 202 17.68 -0.89 -6.85
CA LEU A 202 16.23 -0.75 -6.70
C LEU A 202 15.72 0.39 -7.59
N GLN A 203 16.37 0.63 -8.74
CA GLN A 203 16.08 1.77 -9.60
C GLN A 203 14.66 1.73 -10.21
N LEU A 204 14.19 0.55 -10.62
CA LEU A 204 12.87 0.37 -11.26
C LEU A 204 12.62 1.42 -12.37
N ASN A 205 11.58 2.25 -12.25
CA ASN A 205 11.25 3.34 -13.17
C ASN A 205 11.67 4.74 -12.65
N LEU A 206 12.45 4.80 -11.57
CA LEU A 206 12.99 6.04 -11.04
C LEU A 206 13.98 6.64 -12.05
N PRO A 207 13.94 7.97 -12.32
CA PRO A 207 14.96 8.61 -13.13
C PRO A 207 16.33 8.59 -12.43
N VAL A 208 17.40 8.69 -13.20
CA VAL A 208 18.75 8.93 -12.66
C VAL A 208 18.80 10.34 -12.08
N THR A 209 18.73 10.46 -10.76
CA THR A 209 18.66 11.74 -10.04
C THR A 209 19.19 11.54 -8.61
N PRO A 210 19.75 12.59 -7.98
CA PRO A 210 20.17 12.49 -6.60
C PRO A 210 19.01 12.18 -5.67
N ILE A 211 19.16 11.13 -4.86
CA ILE A 211 18.23 10.76 -3.80
C ILE A 211 18.68 11.47 -2.52
N THR A 212 17.98 12.54 -2.15
CA THR A 212 18.43 13.46 -1.09
C THR A 212 18.03 13.00 0.31
N ASP A 213 16.90 12.30 0.43
CA ASP A 213 16.43 11.68 1.66
C ASP A 213 15.37 10.59 1.35
N MET A 214 15.06 9.77 2.36
CA MET A 214 14.10 8.68 2.32
C MET A 214 13.43 8.48 3.67
N LYS A 215 12.13 8.13 3.63
CA LYS A 215 11.35 7.74 4.81
C LYS A 215 10.45 6.54 4.49
N ILE A 216 10.42 5.58 5.40
CA ILE A 216 9.47 4.47 5.35
C ILE A 216 8.28 4.83 6.22
N HIS A 217 7.09 4.80 5.63
CA HIS A 217 5.84 5.11 6.33
C HIS A 217 4.76 4.13 5.92
N ARG A 218 4.22 3.35 6.86
CA ARG A 218 3.14 2.37 6.61
C ARG A 218 3.47 1.36 5.50
N ASN A 219 4.74 0.94 5.43
CA ASN A 219 5.29 0.09 4.37
C ASN A 219 5.26 0.73 2.98
N ASP A 220 5.16 2.05 2.88
CA ASP A 220 5.45 2.78 1.65
C ASP A 220 6.81 3.47 1.82
N MET A 221 7.62 3.48 0.77
CA MET A 221 8.90 4.17 0.76
C MET A 221 8.73 5.50 0.03
N VAL A 222 8.95 6.60 0.76
CA VAL A 222 8.88 7.97 0.25
C VAL A 222 10.30 8.47 0.05
N LEU A 223 10.61 8.92 -1.16
CA LEU A 223 11.92 9.43 -1.56
C LEU A 223 11.82 10.92 -1.89
N SER A 224 12.78 11.71 -1.45
CA SER A 224 13.00 13.06 -1.99
C SER A 224 14.13 13.03 -3.01
N THR A 225 13.92 13.72 -4.13
CA THR A 225 14.89 13.78 -5.22
C THR A 225 15.31 15.22 -5.52
N GLN A 226 16.51 15.43 -6.05
CA GLN A 226 16.93 16.74 -6.50
C GLN A 226 16.40 17.01 -7.92
N GLY A 227 15.42 17.91 -8.04
CA GLY A 227 14.88 18.35 -9.33
C GLY A 227 13.77 17.48 -9.92
N ARG A 228 13.31 16.43 -9.20
CA ARG A 228 12.23 15.52 -9.64
C ARG A 228 11.14 15.24 -8.59
N GLY A 229 11.01 16.10 -7.57
CA GLY A 229 9.95 16.03 -6.56
C GLY A 229 10.06 14.84 -5.61
N PHE A 230 8.92 14.37 -5.11
CA PHE A 230 8.82 13.17 -4.28
C PHE A 230 8.37 11.97 -5.10
N TRP A 231 8.93 10.81 -4.78
CA TRP A 231 8.54 9.52 -5.35
C TRP A 231 8.08 8.59 -4.23
N ILE A 232 7.06 7.78 -4.50
CA ILE A 232 6.54 6.79 -3.55
C ILE A 232 6.60 5.43 -4.22
N LEU A 233 7.30 4.49 -3.58
CA LEU A 233 7.19 3.07 -3.88
C LEU A 233 6.18 2.46 -2.91
N ASP A 234 4.97 2.20 -3.42
CA ASP A 234 3.87 1.65 -2.64
C ASP A 234 4.11 0.18 -2.26
N ASP A 235 3.90 -0.11 -0.99
CA ASP A 235 3.93 -1.45 -0.40
C ASP A 235 5.26 -2.20 -0.64
N ILE A 236 6.26 -1.87 0.17
CA ILE A 236 7.58 -2.53 0.24
C ILE A 236 7.55 -3.85 1.03
N THR A 237 6.38 -4.34 1.45
CA THR A 237 6.27 -5.63 2.14
C THR A 237 6.87 -6.81 1.36
N PRO A 238 6.90 -6.83 0.01
CA PRO A 238 7.66 -7.85 -0.71
C PRO A 238 9.16 -7.82 -0.41
N LEU A 239 9.78 -6.65 -0.28
CA LEU A 239 11.20 -6.54 0.09
C LEU A 239 11.43 -6.99 1.55
N GLN A 240 10.49 -6.69 2.43
CA GLN A 240 10.57 -7.10 3.83
C GLN A 240 10.47 -8.63 3.98
N GLN A 241 9.62 -9.29 3.19
CA GLN A 241 9.35 -10.73 3.31
C GLN A 241 10.25 -11.60 2.42
N LEU A 242 10.60 -11.13 1.22
CA LEU A 242 11.47 -11.84 0.29
C LEU A 242 12.91 -11.39 0.57
N GLY A 243 13.72 -12.27 1.17
CA GLY A 243 15.14 -12.01 1.42
C GLY A 243 16.06 -12.50 0.30
N LEU A 244 17.37 -12.57 0.60
CA LEU A 244 18.39 -13.21 -0.27
C LEU A 244 18.39 -14.75 -0.19
N GLY A 245 17.56 -15.34 0.67
CA GLY A 245 17.45 -16.80 0.81
C GLY A 245 16.68 -17.46 -0.33
N THR A 246 16.61 -18.78 -0.30
CA THR A 246 15.77 -19.55 -1.24
C THR A 246 14.31 -19.19 -1.05
N ILE A 247 13.75 -18.42 -2.00
CA ILE A 247 12.31 -18.17 -2.04
C ILE A 247 11.63 -19.49 -2.44
N PRO A 248 10.58 -19.93 -1.73
CA PRO A 248 9.79 -21.09 -2.15
C PRO A 248 9.31 -20.92 -3.60
N SER A 249 9.18 -22.03 -4.33
CA SER A 249 8.80 -21.98 -5.75
C SER A 249 7.44 -21.31 -5.97
N LYS A 250 6.54 -21.36 -4.98
CA LYS A 250 5.27 -20.67 -4.93
C LYS A 250 5.09 -20.15 -3.51
N HIS A 251 4.76 -18.88 -3.32
CA HIS A 251 4.65 -18.30 -1.99
C HIS A 251 3.61 -17.17 -1.93
N LEU A 252 2.71 -17.22 -0.95
CA LEU A 252 1.80 -16.14 -0.61
C LEU A 252 2.43 -15.25 0.45
N LEU A 253 2.66 -13.99 0.09
CA LEU A 253 3.17 -13.00 1.02
C LEU A 253 2.04 -12.53 1.94
N ARG A 254 2.37 -12.24 3.19
CA ARG A 254 1.45 -11.66 4.16
C ARG A 254 0.98 -10.28 3.66
N PRO A 255 -0.32 -10.09 3.41
CA PRO A 255 -0.86 -8.78 3.04
C PRO A 255 -0.66 -7.76 4.16
N ARG A 256 -0.44 -6.49 3.80
CA ARG A 256 -0.53 -5.38 4.74
C ARG A 256 -1.99 -5.14 5.16
N THR A 257 -2.19 -4.39 6.25
CA THR A 257 -3.53 -3.91 6.63
C THR A 257 -4.14 -3.13 5.47
N ALA A 258 -5.32 -3.54 5.04
CA ALA A 258 -6.11 -2.84 4.03
C ALA A 258 -7.07 -1.86 4.70
N TYR A 259 -7.38 -0.77 4.02
CA TYR A 259 -8.39 0.19 4.46
C TYR A 259 -9.55 0.17 3.48
N ARG A 260 -10.76 0.25 4.03
CA ARG A 260 -12.01 0.32 3.28
C ARG A 260 -12.21 1.72 2.66
N MET A 261 -11.27 2.15 1.82
CA MET A 261 -11.30 3.46 1.14
C MET A 261 -12.11 3.40 -0.14
N ARG A 262 -12.78 4.52 -0.48
CA ARG A 262 -13.51 4.66 -1.75
C ARG A 262 -13.01 5.86 -2.52
N TYR A 263 -12.43 5.58 -3.68
CA TYR A 263 -12.34 6.53 -4.77
C TYR A 263 -12.38 5.75 -6.08
N ILE A 264 -12.89 6.37 -7.13
CA ILE A 264 -12.95 5.73 -8.45
C ILE A 264 -11.52 5.66 -8.98
N ALA A 265 -10.99 4.46 -9.19
CA ALA A 265 -9.68 4.30 -9.82
C ALA A 265 -9.79 4.55 -11.34
N ASN A 266 -10.73 3.89 -12.02
CA ASN A 266 -10.78 3.86 -13.48
C ASN A 266 -11.68 4.96 -14.08
N PHE A 267 -12.79 4.63 -14.74
CA PHE A 267 -13.59 5.59 -15.53
C PHE A 267 -14.12 6.78 -14.71
N GLY A 268 -13.65 8.01 -15.03
CA GLY A 268 -13.97 9.23 -14.26
C GLY A 268 -13.21 9.36 -12.94
N GLY A 269 -12.24 8.46 -12.72
CA GLY A 269 -11.41 8.32 -11.52
C GLY A 269 -9.96 8.75 -11.71
N ILE A 270 -9.15 8.62 -10.66
CA ILE A 270 -7.79 9.17 -10.62
C ILE A 270 -6.81 8.53 -11.62
N GLU A 271 -7.07 7.32 -12.09
CA GLU A 271 -6.29 6.66 -13.16
C GLU A 271 -6.86 6.93 -14.56
N SER A 272 -8.08 7.47 -14.71
CA SER A 272 -8.62 7.78 -16.06
C SER A 272 -7.95 8.95 -16.77
N ILE A 273 -7.23 9.79 -16.02
CA ILE A 273 -6.46 10.91 -16.57
C ILE A 273 -5.05 10.49 -17.00
N ARG A 274 -4.66 9.23 -16.77
CA ARG A 274 -3.34 8.72 -17.13
C ARG A 274 -3.25 8.52 -18.64
N GLN A 275 -2.31 9.21 -19.26
CA GLN A 275 -1.97 9.17 -20.67
C GLN A 275 -0.56 8.63 -20.93
N SER A 276 0.30 8.59 -19.90
CA SER A 276 1.71 8.24 -20.03
C SER A 276 2.25 7.40 -18.86
N SER A 277 3.45 6.85 -19.05
CA SER A 277 4.18 6.11 -18.01
C SER A 277 4.73 7.01 -16.90
N VAL A 278 4.82 8.33 -17.13
CA VAL A 278 5.33 9.31 -16.14
C VAL A 278 4.23 9.93 -15.28
N ASP A 279 2.96 9.70 -15.62
CA ASP A 279 1.86 10.19 -14.80
C ASP A 279 1.84 9.46 -13.45
N PRO A 280 1.44 10.14 -12.37
CA PRO A 280 1.34 9.53 -11.04
C PRO A 280 0.48 8.26 -11.09
N GLN A 281 1.00 7.20 -10.48
CA GLN A 281 0.26 5.96 -10.26
C GLN A 281 -0.17 5.95 -8.80
N TYR A 282 -1.47 5.85 -8.56
CA TYR A 282 -2.00 5.74 -7.22
C TYR A 282 -2.34 4.30 -6.92
N LEU A 283 -2.02 3.85 -5.72
CA LEU A 283 -2.39 2.50 -5.30
C LEU A 283 -3.92 2.34 -5.23
N PRO A 284 -4.55 1.49 -6.06
CA PRO A 284 -6.00 1.35 -6.09
C PRO A 284 -6.57 0.97 -4.72
N PRO A 285 -7.80 1.41 -4.39
CA PRO A 285 -8.40 1.07 -3.11
C PRO A 285 -8.64 -0.44 -3.04
N GLY A 286 -8.22 -1.04 -1.93
CA GLY A 286 -8.43 -2.47 -1.70
C GLY A 286 -7.34 -3.13 -0.85
N ALA A 287 -7.43 -4.45 -0.74
CA ALA A 287 -6.38 -5.28 -0.18
C ALA A 287 -5.38 -5.69 -1.25
N VAL A 288 -4.13 -5.26 -1.09
CA VAL A 288 -3.01 -5.69 -1.93
C VAL A 288 -2.57 -7.07 -1.49
N ILE A 289 -2.67 -8.05 -2.40
CA ILE A 289 -2.29 -9.43 -2.21
C ILE A 289 -1.14 -9.72 -3.17
N ASN A 290 0.06 -9.95 -2.62
CA ASN A 290 1.25 -10.28 -3.38
C ASN A 290 1.55 -11.79 -3.27
N TYR A 291 1.93 -12.43 -4.36
CA TYR A 291 2.40 -13.82 -4.37
C TYR A 291 3.54 -14.00 -5.36
N TRP A 292 4.46 -14.90 -5.04
CA TRP A 292 5.61 -15.27 -5.86
C TRP A 292 5.36 -16.59 -6.58
N LEU A 293 5.80 -16.66 -7.84
CA LEU A 293 5.79 -17.87 -8.65
C LEU A 293 7.15 -18.05 -9.34
N ALA A 294 7.80 -19.20 -9.19
CA ALA A 294 9.03 -19.51 -9.92
C ALA A 294 8.74 -19.82 -11.40
N ASP A 295 7.56 -20.34 -11.72
CA ASP A 295 7.10 -20.63 -13.08
C ASP A 295 5.62 -20.26 -13.28
N SER A 296 5.19 -20.21 -14.54
CA SER A 296 3.85 -19.77 -14.95
C SER A 296 2.89 -20.92 -15.31
N LYS A 297 3.22 -22.16 -14.95
CA LYS A 297 2.54 -23.35 -15.51
C LYS A 297 1.24 -23.68 -14.79
N ALA A 298 1.25 -23.61 -13.46
CA ALA A 298 0.11 -24.05 -12.66
C ALA A 298 -1.00 -22.99 -12.59
N LEU A 299 -2.26 -23.45 -12.48
CA LEU A 299 -3.39 -22.60 -12.15
C LEU A 299 -3.15 -21.94 -10.79
N VAL A 300 -3.49 -20.65 -10.68
CA VAL A 300 -3.45 -19.88 -9.45
C VAL A 300 -4.88 -19.60 -9.01
N ARG A 301 -5.19 -19.96 -7.76
CA ARG A 301 -6.45 -19.63 -7.11
C ARG A 301 -6.16 -18.80 -5.85
N LEU A 302 -6.89 -17.70 -5.69
CA LEU A 302 -6.94 -16.91 -4.46
C LEU A 302 -8.37 -16.95 -3.94
N GLU A 303 -8.51 -17.23 -2.65
CA GLU A 303 -9.78 -17.25 -1.94
C GLU A 303 -9.66 -16.32 -0.73
N VAL A 304 -10.71 -15.55 -0.47
CA VAL A 304 -10.83 -14.79 0.77
C VAL A 304 -11.88 -15.47 1.64
N LEU A 305 -11.49 -15.76 2.87
CA LEU A 305 -12.32 -16.39 3.87
C LEU A 305 -12.66 -15.39 4.96
N ASP A 306 -13.89 -15.46 5.46
CA ASP A 306 -14.30 -14.72 6.66
C ASP A 306 -13.81 -15.40 7.95
N ALA A 307 -14.19 -14.82 9.10
CA ALA A 307 -13.81 -15.32 10.42
C ALA A 307 -14.38 -16.71 10.75
N THR A 308 -15.38 -17.20 10.02
CA THR A 308 -15.96 -18.55 10.18
C THR A 308 -15.25 -19.59 9.31
N GLY A 309 -14.38 -19.14 8.40
CA GLY A 309 -13.73 -19.99 7.40
C GLY A 309 -14.55 -20.16 6.12
N ALA A 310 -15.68 -19.44 5.97
CA ALA A 310 -16.48 -19.47 4.75
C ALA A 310 -15.78 -18.63 3.67
N VAL A 311 -15.69 -19.18 2.45
CA VAL A 311 -15.14 -18.46 1.29
C VAL A 311 -16.15 -17.40 0.86
N ILE A 312 -15.76 -16.13 0.94
CA ILE A 312 -16.59 -14.96 0.58
C ILE A 312 -16.21 -14.33 -0.76
N ARG A 313 -15.05 -14.71 -1.30
CA ARG A 313 -14.59 -14.30 -2.62
C ARG A 313 -13.58 -15.30 -3.16
N MET A 314 -13.64 -15.60 -4.44
CA MET A 314 -12.68 -16.44 -5.14
C MET A 314 -12.26 -15.80 -6.47
N MET A 315 -10.97 -15.87 -6.76
CA MET A 315 -10.35 -15.44 -8.02
C MET A 315 -9.46 -16.56 -8.56
N SER A 316 -9.33 -16.63 -9.89
CA SER A 316 -8.54 -17.65 -10.58
C SER A 316 -7.79 -17.07 -11.77
N SER A 317 -6.64 -17.66 -12.13
CA SER A 317 -5.91 -17.31 -13.36
C SER A 317 -6.59 -17.82 -14.64
N GLU A 318 -7.51 -18.78 -14.50
CA GLU A 318 -8.23 -19.45 -15.59
C GLU A 318 -9.72 -19.54 -15.26
N ASP A 319 -10.56 -19.68 -16.28
CA ASP A 319 -11.99 -19.86 -16.08
C ASP A 319 -12.22 -21.16 -15.30
N ASP A 320 -12.74 -21.02 -14.08
CA ASP A 320 -13.05 -22.19 -13.26
C ASP A 320 -14.35 -22.82 -13.78
N THR A 321 -14.21 -23.82 -14.64
CA THR A 321 -15.34 -24.59 -15.18
C THR A 321 -16.00 -25.50 -14.14
N THR A 322 -15.45 -25.57 -12.91
CA THR A 322 -15.95 -26.46 -11.85
C THR A 322 -17.10 -25.87 -11.03
N VAL A 323 -17.34 -24.56 -11.10
CA VAL A 323 -18.49 -23.93 -10.44
C VAL A 323 -19.72 -24.09 -11.32
N ARG A 324 -20.31 -25.29 -11.25
CA ARG A 324 -21.57 -25.65 -11.88
C ARG A 324 -22.73 -24.82 -11.32
N GLU A 325 -23.70 -24.58 -12.20
CA GLU A 325 -24.97 -23.89 -12.00
C GLU A 325 -25.58 -24.04 -10.59
N PRO A 326 -26.25 -23.00 -10.05
CA PRO A 326 -27.01 -23.13 -8.82
C PRO A 326 -28.02 -24.27 -8.94
N GLN A 327 -27.86 -25.32 -8.13
CA GLN A 327 -28.82 -26.41 -8.07
C GLN A 327 -30.12 -25.91 -7.41
N THR A 328 -31.13 -25.64 -8.23
CA THR A 328 -32.56 -25.51 -7.90
C THR A 328 -32.99 -24.38 -6.96
N MET A 329 -34.16 -23.79 -7.24
CA MET A 329 -34.74 -22.65 -6.49
C MET A 329 -35.26 -22.97 -5.07
N SER A 330 -34.98 -24.17 -4.53
CA SER A 330 -35.64 -24.67 -3.31
C SER A 330 -34.70 -25.10 -2.15
N SER A 331 -33.39 -24.86 -2.23
CA SER A 331 -32.45 -25.13 -1.13
C SER A 331 -31.80 -23.83 -0.59
N PRO A 332 -31.29 -23.80 0.66
CA PRO A 332 -30.42 -22.71 1.14
C PRO A 332 -29.27 -22.56 0.14
N ARG A 333 -29.29 -21.46 -0.61
CA ARG A 333 -28.59 -21.40 -1.90
C ARG A 333 -27.08 -21.38 -1.66
N PRO A 334 -26.28 -22.20 -2.37
CA PRO A 334 -24.84 -22.11 -2.26
C PRO A 334 -24.39 -20.73 -2.74
N PHE A 335 -23.82 -19.94 -1.84
CA PHE A 335 -23.06 -18.75 -2.15
C PHE A 335 -22.07 -19.12 -3.26
N VAL A 336 -22.15 -18.45 -4.42
CA VAL A 336 -21.23 -18.68 -5.53
C VAL A 336 -20.02 -17.77 -5.30
N PRO A 337 -18.89 -18.26 -4.76
CA PRO A 337 -17.78 -17.38 -4.37
C PRO A 337 -17.00 -16.88 -5.58
N SER A 338 -17.14 -17.59 -6.69
CA SER A 338 -16.44 -17.38 -7.95
C SER A 338 -17.42 -17.00 -9.02
N ALA A 339 -17.30 -15.77 -9.53
CA ALA A 339 -17.90 -15.44 -10.81
C ALA A 339 -17.22 -14.22 -11.46
N GLY A 340 -16.91 -14.39 -12.75
CA GLY A 340 -16.74 -13.35 -13.76
C GLY A 340 -15.54 -12.41 -13.66
N ALA A 341 -14.42 -12.89 -14.18
CA ALA A 341 -13.39 -12.09 -14.85
C ALA A 341 -12.52 -11.16 -13.97
N THR A 342 -12.02 -11.66 -12.84
CA THR A 342 -10.74 -11.18 -12.36
C THR A 342 -9.68 -12.25 -12.60
N ARG A 343 -9.04 -12.16 -13.76
CA ARG A 343 -8.01 -13.11 -14.17
C ARG A 343 -6.74 -12.80 -13.39
N LEU A 344 -6.37 -13.70 -12.50
CA LEU A 344 -5.11 -13.57 -11.78
C LEU A 344 -3.94 -13.68 -12.76
N SER A 345 -2.93 -12.82 -12.58
CA SER A 345 -1.66 -12.96 -13.28
C SER A 345 -0.98 -14.27 -12.86
N LYS A 346 -0.28 -14.92 -13.78
CA LYS A 346 0.53 -16.10 -13.49
C LYS A 346 1.92 -15.99 -14.09
N VAL A 347 2.50 -14.79 -14.11
CA VAL A 347 3.86 -14.60 -14.64
C VAL A 347 4.89 -15.13 -13.63
N SER A 348 6.04 -15.59 -14.12
CA SER A 348 7.17 -15.90 -13.23
C SER A 348 7.65 -14.62 -12.53
N GLY A 349 7.97 -14.72 -11.25
CA GLY A 349 8.31 -13.62 -10.35
C GLY A 349 7.16 -13.19 -9.44
N LEU A 350 7.23 -11.94 -8.99
CA LEU A 350 6.24 -11.34 -8.10
C LEU A 350 4.98 -10.95 -8.89
N ASN A 351 3.82 -11.37 -8.39
CA ASN A 351 2.51 -11.02 -8.90
C ASN A 351 1.75 -10.24 -7.82
N ARG A 352 1.02 -9.21 -8.24
CA ARG A 352 0.19 -8.38 -7.36
C ARG A 352 -1.26 -8.43 -7.82
N TYR A 353 -2.16 -8.63 -6.88
CA TYR A 353 -3.60 -8.54 -7.07
C TYR A 353 -4.22 -7.59 -6.04
N VAL A 354 -5.12 -6.71 -6.47
CA VAL A 354 -5.86 -5.82 -5.55
C VAL A 354 -7.29 -6.30 -5.48
N TRP A 355 -7.68 -6.82 -4.31
CA TRP A 355 -9.07 -7.14 -4.02
C TRP A 355 -9.79 -5.89 -3.57
N ASP A 356 -10.88 -5.54 -4.24
CA ASP A 356 -11.73 -4.38 -4.00
C ASP A 356 -12.55 -4.44 -2.70
N LEU A 357 -12.27 -5.42 -1.83
CA LEU A 357 -12.96 -5.67 -0.57
C LEU A 357 -14.45 -5.96 -0.78
N SER A 358 -14.85 -6.51 -1.93
CA SER A 358 -16.23 -6.90 -2.22
C SER A 358 -16.49 -8.39 -2.04
N LEU A 359 -17.72 -8.72 -1.66
CA LEU A 359 -18.30 -10.06 -1.82
C LEU A 359 -18.47 -10.39 -3.30
N ALA A 360 -18.83 -11.64 -3.61
CA ALA A 360 -19.39 -11.97 -4.92
C ALA A 360 -20.64 -11.12 -5.21
N GLY A 361 -20.69 -10.53 -6.41
CA GLY A 361 -21.86 -9.86 -6.96
C GLY A 361 -22.95 -10.83 -7.43
N PRO A 362 -23.99 -10.34 -8.11
CA PRO A 362 -25.13 -11.17 -8.51
C PRO A 362 -24.76 -12.14 -9.62
N TRP A 363 -25.50 -13.25 -9.70
CA TRP A 363 -25.37 -14.18 -10.81
C TRP A 363 -25.85 -13.56 -12.14
N ASP A 364 -25.17 -13.85 -13.25
CA ASP A 364 -25.56 -13.43 -14.61
C ASP A 364 -25.20 -14.54 -15.61
N THR A 365 -26.04 -14.75 -16.62
CA THR A 365 -25.75 -15.69 -17.72
C THR A 365 -24.53 -15.26 -18.53
N ASN A 366 -24.24 -13.96 -18.56
CA ASN A 366 -23.01 -13.42 -19.14
C ASN A 366 -21.84 -13.58 -18.17
N VAL A 367 -20.92 -14.49 -18.51
CA VAL A 367 -19.69 -14.75 -17.75
C VAL A 367 -18.90 -13.49 -17.42
N ARG A 368 -18.95 -12.44 -18.27
CA ARG A 368 -18.24 -11.17 -18.01
C ARG A 368 -18.88 -10.31 -16.92
N ARG A 369 -20.16 -10.52 -16.60
CA ARG A 369 -20.91 -9.74 -15.58
C ARG A 369 -21.18 -10.53 -14.31
N ASN A 370 -21.26 -11.86 -14.43
CA ASN A 370 -21.49 -12.78 -13.34
C ASN A 370 -20.56 -12.45 -12.14
N GLY A 371 -21.09 -12.27 -10.93
CA GLY A 371 -20.27 -12.08 -9.71
C GLY A 371 -19.51 -10.77 -9.56
N ARG A 372 -19.66 -9.83 -10.50
CA ARG A 372 -18.99 -8.52 -10.42
C ARG A 372 -19.77 -7.50 -9.58
N ASN A 373 -19.05 -6.49 -9.10
CA ASN A 373 -19.59 -5.33 -8.38
C ASN A 373 -20.39 -5.70 -7.12
N GLY A 374 -19.90 -6.64 -6.30
CA GLY A 374 -20.62 -7.08 -5.10
C GLY A 374 -20.57 -6.07 -3.94
N PRO A 375 -21.40 -6.28 -2.91
CA PRO A 375 -21.37 -5.47 -1.69
C PRO A 375 -20.01 -5.52 -1.00
N MET A 376 -19.56 -4.40 -0.45
CA MET A 376 -18.27 -4.31 0.24
C MET A 376 -18.32 -4.91 1.65
N ILE A 377 -17.28 -5.64 2.05
CA ILE A 377 -17.17 -6.36 3.34
C ILE A 377 -16.89 -5.46 4.54
N LEU A 378 -17.37 -5.84 5.73
CA LEU A 378 -17.11 -5.09 6.96
C LEU A 378 -15.60 -5.01 7.30
N PRO A 379 -15.15 -3.97 8.01
CA PRO A 379 -13.87 -3.99 8.70
C PRO A 379 -13.78 -5.22 9.63
N GLY A 380 -12.64 -5.88 9.66
CA GLY A 380 -12.47 -7.13 10.39
C GLY A 380 -11.20 -7.88 10.03
N THR A 381 -11.13 -9.13 10.48
CA THR A 381 -10.05 -10.06 10.15
C THR A 381 -10.56 -11.10 9.18
N TYR A 382 -9.79 -11.30 8.10
CA TYR A 382 -10.04 -12.23 7.02
C TYR A 382 -8.82 -13.12 6.82
N THR A 383 -8.98 -14.20 6.06
CA THR A 383 -7.85 -15.04 5.64
C THR A 383 -7.78 -15.10 4.13
N VAL A 384 -6.61 -14.83 3.57
CA VAL A 384 -6.34 -15.07 2.15
C VAL A 384 -5.76 -16.47 2.03
N ARG A 385 -6.40 -17.33 1.25
CA ARG A 385 -5.93 -18.67 0.90
C ARG A 385 -5.47 -18.68 -0.55
N PHE A 386 -4.23 -19.10 -0.77
CA PHE A 386 -3.59 -19.22 -2.07
C PHE A 386 -3.37 -20.68 -2.39
N THR A 387 -3.83 -21.13 -3.55
CA THR A 387 -3.64 -22.51 -4.01
C THR A 387 -3.05 -22.53 -5.42
N THR A 388 -1.94 -23.23 -5.61
CA THR A 388 -1.33 -23.41 -6.94
C THR A 388 -0.49 -24.68 -7.05
N GLY A 389 -0.79 -25.49 -8.07
CA GLY A 389 -0.12 -26.77 -8.38
C GLY A 389 0.18 -27.62 -7.14
N GLY A 390 -0.86 -27.96 -6.38
CA GLY A 390 -0.81 -28.83 -5.21
C GLY A 390 -0.43 -28.18 -3.88
N ILE A 391 0.05 -26.93 -3.88
CA ILE A 391 0.40 -26.19 -2.67
C ILE A 391 -0.77 -25.29 -2.26
N THR A 392 -1.09 -25.26 -0.97
CA THR A 392 -2.04 -24.33 -0.37
C THR A 392 -1.36 -23.60 0.80
N GLU A 393 -1.36 -22.27 0.74
CA GLU A 393 -0.87 -21.38 1.80
C GLU A 393 -1.97 -20.42 2.24
N THR A 394 -1.90 -19.97 3.48
CA THR A 394 -2.86 -19.00 4.04
C THR A 394 -2.15 -17.87 4.75
N GLN A 395 -2.63 -16.64 4.59
CA GLN A 395 -2.14 -15.47 5.31
C GLN A 395 -3.31 -14.67 5.91
N PRO A 396 -3.16 -14.10 7.11
CA PRO A 396 -4.17 -13.23 7.68
C PRO A 396 -4.21 -11.88 6.94
N LEU A 397 -5.41 -11.35 6.75
CA LEU A 397 -5.67 -10.04 6.19
C LEU A 397 -6.52 -9.23 7.18
N LYS A 398 -5.96 -8.10 7.66
CA LYS A 398 -6.69 -7.14 8.47
C LYS A 398 -7.29 -6.06 7.57
N VAL A 399 -8.58 -5.77 7.74
CA VAL A 399 -9.29 -4.70 7.04
C VAL A 399 -9.79 -3.70 8.07
N GLU A 400 -9.37 -2.45 7.95
CA GLU A 400 -9.80 -1.35 8.82
C GLU A 400 -10.77 -0.41 8.10
N ALA A 401 -11.61 0.26 8.89
CA ALA A 401 -12.45 1.34 8.40
C ALA A 401 -11.58 2.49 7.90
N ASP A 402 -12.09 3.27 6.95
CA ASP A 402 -11.45 4.54 6.60
C ASP A 402 -11.46 5.46 7.84
N PRO A 403 -10.31 5.94 8.34
CA PRO A 403 -10.27 6.77 9.54
C PRO A 403 -11.03 8.09 9.40
N ARG A 404 -11.39 8.51 8.18
CA ARG A 404 -12.12 9.76 7.91
C ARG A 404 -13.62 9.62 8.18
N ILE A 405 -14.24 8.48 7.89
CA ILE A 405 -15.70 8.28 8.01
C ILE A 405 -16.17 8.21 9.47
N ALA A 406 -15.26 7.93 10.40
CA ALA A 406 -15.54 7.99 11.83
C ALA A 406 -15.98 9.41 12.25
N ARG A 407 -15.47 10.46 11.57
CA ARG A 407 -15.87 11.85 11.80
C ARG A 407 -17.30 12.13 11.34
N ASP A 408 -17.80 11.34 10.39
CA ASP A 408 -19.15 11.48 9.80
C ASP A 408 -20.21 10.68 10.57
N GLY A 409 -19.84 10.09 11.72
CA GLY A 409 -20.76 9.31 12.56
C GLY A 409 -21.15 7.95 11.99
N ILE A 410 -20.40 7.44 11.01
CA ILE A 410 -20.62 6.10 10.44
C ILE A 410 -20.00 5.05 11.37
N THR A 411 -20.88 4.32 12.07
CA THR A 411 -20.50 3.25 13.00
C THR A 411 -20.46 1.89 12.31
N THR A 412 -19.80 0.91 12.94
CA THR A 412 -19.81 -0.48 12.48
C THR A 412 -21.21 -1.08 12.40
N GLU A 413 -22.15 -0.61 13.24
CA GLU A 413 -23.55 -1.04 13.18
C GLU A 413 -24.22 -0.58 11.87
N ILE A 414 -24.04 0.70 11.53
CA ILE A 414 -24.56 1.26 10.27
C ILE A 414 -23.98 0.50 9.07
N MET A 415 -22.68 0.19 9.09
CA MET A 415 -22.06 -0.62 8.04
C MET A 415 -22.66 -2.03 7.95
N ARG A 416 -23.05 -2.63 9.09
CA ARG A 416 -23.67 -3.96 9.12
C ARG A 416 -25.07 -3.93 8.56
N GLU A 417 -25.90 -2.98 8.96
CA GLU A 417 -27.23 -2.76 8.40
C GLU A 417 -27.18 -2.52 6.88
N GLN A 418 -26.24 -1.68 6.45
CA GLN A 418 -25.99 -1.43 5.05
C GLN A 418 -25.57 -2.68 4.28
N LEU A 419 -24.61 -3.45 4.80
CA LEU A 419 -24.18 -4.68 4.15
C LEU A 419 -25.33 -5.68 4.02
N ALA A 420 -26.14 -5.85 5.07
CA ALA A 420 -27.31 -6.73 5.04
C ALA A 420 -28.30 -6.32 3.95
N HIS A 421 -28.61 -5.03 3.83
CA HIS A 421 -29.45 -4.50 2.76
C HIS A 421 -28.83 -4.70 1.38
N ASN A 422 -27.54 -4.41 1.22
CA ASN A 422 -26.86 -4.55 -0.06
C ASN A 422 -26.82 -6.01 -0.53
N ILE A 423 -26.64 -6.96 0.40
CA ILE A 423 -26.78 -8.40 0.11
C ILE A 423 -28.21 -8.73 -0.34
N SER A 424 -29.25 -8.21 0.33
CA SER A 424 -30.63 -8.51 -0.07
C SER A 424 -31.00 -7.93 -1.44
N VAL A 425 -30.43 -6.78 -1.83
CA VAL A 425 -30.61 -6.21 -3.18
C VAL A 425 -29.80 -6.99 -4.21
N ARG A 426 -28.57 -7.42 -3.91
CA ARG A 426 -27.77 -8.32 -4.77
C ARG A 426 -28.51 -9.62 -5.07
N ASP A 427 -29.10 -10.22 -4.05
CA ASP A 427 -29.83 -11.48 -4.19
C ASP A 427 -31.09 -11.28 -5.03
N LEU A 428 -31.76 -10.13 -4.91
CA LEU A 428 -32.88 -9.77 -5.78
C LEU A 428 -32.48 -9.67 -7.26
N VAL A 429 -31.28 -9.15 -7.57
CA VAL A 429 -30.74 -9.14 -8.95
C VAL A 429 -30.47 -10.57 -9.44
N THR A 430 -29.89 -11.41 -8.58
CA THR A 430 -29.68 -12.83 -8.90
C THR A 430 -30.99 -13.52 -9.24
N ASP A 431 -32.02 -13.30 -8.43
CA ASP A 431 -33.34 -13.90 -8.60
C ASP A 431 -33.99 -13.49 -9.91
N VAL A 432 -33.94 -12.20 -10.25
CA VAL A 432 -34.53 -11.75 -11.52
C VAL A 432 -33.76 -12.28 -12.72
N ASN A 433 -32.43 -12.37 -12.63
CA ASN A 433 -31.60 -12.94 -13.71
C ASN A 433 -31.89 -14.44 -13.91
N LEU A 434 -32.00 -15.22 -12.83
CA LEU A 434 -32.39 -16.63 -12.89
C LEU A 434 -33.81 -16.79 -13.46
N THR A 435 -34.73 -15.89 -13.10
CA THR A 435 -36.10 -15.89 -13.62
C THR A 435 -36.12 -15.63 -15.13
N VAL A 436 -35.33 -14.69 -15.63
CA VAL A 436 -35.16 -14.45 -17.08
C VAL A 436 -34.56 -15.65 -17.79
N ALA A 437 -33.54 -16.29 -17.20
CA ALA A 437 -32.96 -17.50 -17.76
C ALA A 437 -33.99 -18.65 -17.82
N ARG A 438 -34.78 -18.85 -16.76
CA ARG A 438 -35.85 -19.84 -16.72
C ARG A 438 -36.92 -19.57 -17.77
N LEU A 439 -37.35 -18.32 -17.93
CA LEU A 439 -38.27 -17.91 -18.99
C LEU A 439 -37.74 -18.29 -20.37
N GLY A 440 -36.45 -18.06 -20.64
CA GLY A 440 -35.80 -18.48 -21.88
C GLY A 440 -35.87 -19.99 -22.12
N GLU A 441 -35.62 -20.80 -21.09
CA GLU A 441 -35.72 -22.26 -21.16
C GLU A 441 -37.16 -22.74 -21.38
N LEU A 442 -38.16 -22.13 -20.73
CA LEU A 442 -39.57 -22.45 -20.95
C LEU A 442 -40.02 -22.10 -22.36
N LYS A 443 -39.58 -20.95 -22.91
CA LYS A 443 -39.87 -20.58 -24.31
C LYS A 443 -39.30 -21.60 -25.31
N LYS A 444 -38.13 -22.18 -25.03
CA LYS A 444 -37.59 -23.29 -25.84
C LYS A 444 -38.42 -24.56 -25.68
N LYS A 445 -38.74 -24.95 -24.44
CA LYS A 445 -39.53 -26.16 -24.11
C LYS A 445 -40.90 -26.14 -24.80
N PHE A 446 -41.59 -25.01 -24.80
CA PHE A 446 -42.94 -24.85 -25.32
C PHE A 446 -43.01 -24.18 -26.69
N ALA A 447 -41.93 -24.18 -27.47
CA ALA A 447 -41.84 -23.48 -28.76
C ALA A 447 -42.99 -23.83 -29.74
N ASN A 448 -43.51 -25.06 -29.67
CA ASN A 448 -44.58 -25.56 -30.53
C ASN A 448 -46.00 -25.41 -29.94
N ASN A 449 -46.16 -24.79 -28.76
CA ASN A 449 -47.45 -24.54 -28.13
C ASN A 449 -47.79 -23.03 -28.17
N PRO A 450 -48.62 -22.58 -29.14
CA PRO A 450 -48.91 -21.15 -29.32
C PRO A 450 -49.54 -20.49 -28.09
N THR A 451 -50.40 -21.20 -27.37
CA THR A 451 -51.09 -20.68 -26.17
C THR A 451 -50.11 -20.45 -25.04
N THR A 452 -49.24 -21.42 -24.75
CA THR A 452 -48.19 -21.28 -23.73
C THR A 452 -47.18 -20.21 -24.13
N MET A 453 -46.81 -20.13 -25.42
CA MET A 453 -45.91 -19.08 -25.92
C MET A 453 -46.48 -17.68 -25.75
N ALA A 454 -47.78 -17.48 -25.97
CA ALA A 454 -48.44 -16.20 -25.71
C ALA A 454 -48.41 -15.83 -24.22
N ALA A 455 -48.65 -16.78 -23.33
CA ALA A 455 -48.54 -16.57 -21.88
C ALA A 455 -47.11 -16.21 -21.45
N LEU A 456 -46.10 -16.91 -21.96
CA LEU A 456 -44.69 -16.62 -21.69
C LEU A 456 -44.26 -15.24 -22.24
N ALA A 457 -44.77 -14.82 -23.40
CA ALA A 457 -44.53 -13.48 -23.95
C ALA A 457 -45.15 -12.38 -23.09
N ALA A 458 -46.33 -12.61 -22.49
CA ALA A 458 -46.93 -11.67 -21.54
C ALA A 458 -46.10 -11.51 -20.26
N VAL A 459 -45.49 -12.59 -19.77
CA VAL A 459 -44.54 -12.52 -18.65
C VAL A 459 -43.27 -11.78 -19.05
N GLU A 460 -42.72 -12.07 -20.23
CA GLU A 460 -41.52 -11.41 -20.76
C GLU A 460 -41.68 -9.89 -20.82
N ALA A 461 -42.84 -9.40 -21.29
CA ALA A 461 -43.14 -7.97 -21.37
C ALA A 461 -43.17 -7.25 -20.02
N LYS A 462 -43.47 -7.96 -18.92
CA LYS A 462 -43.41 -7.42 -17.55
C LYS A 462 -41.98 -7.46 -17.01
N LEU A 463 -41.20 -8.48 -17.37
CA LEU A 463 -39.92 -8.81 -16.76
C LEU A 463 -38.73 -8.13 -17.43
N VAL A 464 -38.67 -8.13 -18.76
CA VAL A 464 -37.51 -7.73 -19.56
C VAL A 464 -37.81 -6.45 -20.33
N THR A 465 -36.90 -5.48 -20.28
CA THR A 465 -37.02 -4.25 -21.05
C THR A 465 -36.76 -4.53 -22.54
N PRO A 466 -37.69 -4.19 -23.45
CA PRO A 466 -37.46 -4.34 -24.89
C PRO A 466 -36.30 -3.46 -25.38
N LEU A 467 -35.51 -3.97 -26.34
CA LEU A 467 -34.45 -3.22 -27.03
C LEU A 467 -35.00 -2.19 -28.04
N ILE A 468 -35.97 -1.38 -27.59
CA ILE A 468 -36.60 -0.29 -28.34
C ILE A 468 -36.36 0.99 -27.55
N ARG A 469 -36.03 2.08 -28.23
CA ARG A 469 -35.83 3.38 -27.57
C ARG A 469 -37.09 3.81 -26.83
N TYR A 470 -36.90 4.33 -25.62
CA TYR A 470 -37.97 4.84 -24.75
C TYR A 470 -39.05 3.81 -24.39
N SER A 471 -38.73 2.52 -24.45
CA SER A 471 -39.62 1.47 -23.93
C SER A 471 -39.80 1.62 -22.42
N LYS A 472 -40.97 1.24 -21.92
CA LYS A 472 -41.21 1.16 -20.48
C LYS A 472 -40.24 0.12 -19.88
N PRO A 473 -39.44 0.48 -18.85
CA PRO A 473 -38.55 -0.48 -18.21
C PRO A 473 -39.33 -1.67 -17.64
N GLY A 474 -38.83 -2.88 -17.87
CA GLY A 474 -39.31 -4.09 -17.22
C GLY A 474 -38.81 -4.19 -15.78
N LEU A 475 -39.34 -5.16 -15.03
CA LEU A 475 -38.98 -5.37 -13.63
C LEU A 475 -37.47 -5.57 -13.42
N GLN A 476 -36.78 -6.27 -14.33
CA GLN A 476 -35.34 -6.47 -14.27
C GLN A 476 -34.56 -5.16 -14.24
N ALA A 477 -34.96 -4.17 -15.05
CA ALA A 477 -34.31 -2.87 -15.08
C ALA A 477 -34.54 -2.07 -13.79
N HIS A 478 -35.74 -2.15 -13.20
CA HIS A 478 -36.01 -1.52 -11.91
C HIS A 478 -35.18 -2.12 -10.77
N ILE A 479 -35.02 -3.45 -10.75
CA ILE A 479 -34.17 -4.15 -9.77
C ILE A 479 -32.70 -3.78 -9.97
N GLN A 480 -32.21 -3.74 -11.22
CA GLN A 480 -30.85 -3.30 -11.53
C GLN A 480 -30.59 -1.83 -11.16
N TYR A 481 -31.59 -0.96 -11.31
CA TYR A 481 -31.49 0.44 -10.88
C TYR A 481 -31.34 0.55 -9.36
N LEU A 482 -32.17 -0.17 -8.60
CA LEU A 482 -32.04 -0.21 -7.13
C LEU A 482 -30.67 -0.76 -6.72
N TYR A 483 -30.17 -1.80 -7.41
CA TYR A 483 -28.84 -2.33 -7.17
C TYR A 483 -27.75 -1.27 -7.36
N GLY A 484 -27.77 -0.55 -8.48
CA GLY A 484 -26.83 0.54 -8.74
C GLY A 484 -26.86 1.64 -7.66
N ALA A 485 -28.04 1.99 -7.15
CA ALA A 485 -28.20 2.99 -6.09
C ALA A 485 -27.81 2.48 -4.69
N ALA A 486 -27.96 1.18 -4.43
CA ALA A 486 -27.68 0.59 -3.11
C ALA A 486 -26.20 0.21 -2.91
N MET A 487 -25.46 -0.09 -3.97
CA MET A 487 -24.07 -0.60 -3.88
C MET A 487 -23.04 0.39 -3.35
N ASP A 488 -23.45 1.62 -3.02
CA ASP A 488 -22.62 2.48 -2.21
C ASP A 488 -22.40 1.94 -0.79
N ALA A 489 -21.29 2.36 -0.20
CA ALA A 489 -20.73 1.89 1.06
C ALA A 489 -20.46 3.08 1.99
N ASP A 490 -20.48 2.80 3.29
CA ASP A 490 -20.19 3.73 4.38
C ASP A 490 -21.24 4.84 4.55
N GLN A 491 -22.51 4.47 4.41
CA GLN A 491 -23.66 5.37 4.58
C GLN A 491 -24.86 4.65 5.21
N LYS A 492 -25.78 5.42 5.79
CA LYS A 492 -27.07 4.91 6.24
C LYS A 492 -27.93 4.56 5.03
N VAL A 493 -28.63 3.43 5.10
CA VAL A 493 -29.59 3.05 4.05
C VAL A 493 -30.81 3.95 4.14
N GLY A 494 -31.17 4.59 3.02
CA GLY A 494 -32.38 5.40 2.94
C GLY A 494 -33.65 4.55 3.06
N ARG A 495 -34.66 5.08 3.74
CA ARG A 495 -35.96 4.41 3.91
C ARG A 495 -36.59 4.02 2.57
N ASP A 496 -36.51 4.90 1.58
CA ASP A 496 -37.06 4.67 0.24
C ASP A 496 -36.43 3.44 -0.45
N ALA A 497 -35.13 3.18 -0.23
CA ALA A 497 -34.45 2.02 -0.80
C ALA A 497 -34.96 0.71 -0.17
N ILE A 498 -35.21 0.71 1.14
CA ILE A 498 -35.79 -0.42 1.88
C ILE A 498 -37.21 -0.69 1.41
N GLU A 499 -38.05 0.34 1.34
CA GLU A 499 -39.43 0.21 0.88
C GLU A 499 -39.49 -0.24 -0.59
N ARG A 500 -38.64 0.32 -1.45
CA ARG A 500 -38.56 -0.06 -2.86
C ARG A 500 -38.10 -1.50 -3.05
N HIS A 501 -37.13 -1.98 -2.27
CA HIS A 501 -36.72 -3.39 -2.25
C HIS A 501 -37.91 -4.31 -1.96
N GLY A 502 -38.70 -3.99 -0.93
CA GLY A 502 -39.87 -4.76 -0.54
C GLY A 502 -40.95 -4.82 -1.63
N VAL A 503 -41.19 -3.72 -2.34
CA VAL A 503 -42.12 -3.68 -3.50
C VAL A 503 -41.61 -4.57 -4.63
N LEU A 504 -40.35 -4.41 -5.04
CA LEU A 504 -39.77 -5.16 -6.16
C LEU A 504 -39.68 -6.67 -5.89
N ARG A 505 -39.40 -7.07 -4.63
CA ARG A 505 -39.44 -8.48 -4.20
C ARG A 505 -40.82 -9.09 -4.42
N LYS A 506 -41.88 -8.43 -3.96
CA LYS A 506 -43.26 -8.89 -4.12
C LYS A 506 -43.66 -9.02 -5.59
N GLU A 507 -43.29 -8.04 -6.41
CA GLU A 507 -43.53 -8.07 -7.86
C GLU A 507 -42.80 -9.26 -8.52
N LEU A 508 -41.55 -9.52 -8.12
CA LEU A 508 -40.79 -10.66 -8.65
C LEU A 508 -41.36 -12.00 -8.20
N ASP A 509 -41.77 -12.13 -6.95
CA ASP A 509 -42.41 -13.34 -6.43
C ASP A 509 -43.70 -13.69 -7.18
N ALA A 510 -44.50 -12.67 -7.53
CA ALA A 510 -45.69 -12.86 -8.35
C ALA A 510 -45.33 -13.43 -9.74
N ILE A 511 -44.30 -12.89 -10.41
CA ILE A 511 -43.83 -13.39 -11.71
C ILE A 511 -43.26 -14.82 -11.60
N ILE A 512 -42.48 -15.11 -10.55
CA ILE A 512 -41.94 -16.45 -10.31
C ILE A 512 -43.07 -17.46 -10.16
N ASN A 513 -44.14 -17.11 -9.43
CA ASN A 513 -45.30 -17.98 -9.25
C ASN A 513 -46.12 -18.14 -10.55
N GLU A 514 -46.30 -17.07 -11.33
CA GLU A 514 -46.92 -17.12 -12.66
C GLU A 514 -46.16 -18.09 -13.59
N LEU A 515 -44.82 -18.04 -13.61
CA LEU A 515 -43.99 -18.97 -14.39
C LEU A 515 -44.08 -20.42 -13.91
N LYS A 516 -44.15 -20.65 -12.59
CA LYS A 516 -44.34 -22.00 -12.04
C LYS A 516 -45.68 -22.60 -12.46
N GLN A 517 -46.75 -21.80 -12.48
CA GLN A 517 -48.06 -22.23 -12.95
C GLN A 517 -48.03 -22.59 -14.44
N ILE A 518 -47.39 -21.77 -15.28
CA ILE A 518 -47.27 -22.04 -16.71
C ILE A 518 -46.49 -23.33 -16.99
N ASP A 519 -45.42 -23.62 -16.23
CA ASP A 519 -44.61 -24.82 -16.41
C ASP A 519 -45.30 -26.11 -15.93
N SER A 520 -46.33 -25.98 -15.08
CA SER A 520 -47.13 -27.10 -14.58
C SER A 520 -48.30 -27.50 -15.50
N ILE A 521 -48.55 -26.71 -16.56
CA ILE A 521 -49.49 -27.01 -17.66
C ILE A 521 -48.77 -27.87 -18.69
#